data_AF-A0A9D4JXH0-F1
#
_entry.id   AF-A0A9D4JXH0-F1
#
_cell.length_a   1.000
_cell.length_b   1.000
_cell.length_c   1.000
_cell.angle_alpha   90.00
_cell.angle_beta   90.00
_cell.angle_gamma   90.00
#
_symmetry.space_group_name_H-M   'P 1'
#
loop_
_entity.id
_entity.type
_entity.pdbx_description
1 polymer ?
#
loop_
_entity_poly.entity_id
_entity_poly.type
_entity_poly.pdbx_seq_one_letter_code
_entity_poly.pdbx_strand_id
1 'polypeptide(L)'
;MSAPAESYPPYSTKYYRKRKLEAEQAGKFRRQYHKKLPYRSCNKCFEDRNTGGHKQYYGNWWCPFKSSESYEEWIDALKLKGHGKKKPNEKS
;
A
#
# COMPACT_ATOMS: atom_id res chain seq x y z
N MET A 1 39.04 31.39 -15.40
CA MET A 1 38.38 30.49 -14.43
C MET A 1 36.91 30.89 -14.38
N SER A 2 36.05 30.29 -15.21
CA SER A 2 34.62 30.62 -15.25
C SER A 2 33.92 29.89 -14.11
N ALA A 3 33.22 30.63 -13.23
CA ALA A 3 32.44 30.06 -12.14
C ALA A 3 31.34 29.14 -12.70
N PRO A 4 31.08 27.98 -12.07
CA PRO A 4 30.00 27.09 -12.51
C PRO A 4 28.66 27.79 -12.31
N ALA A 5 27.83 27.77 -13.35
CA ALA A 5 26.47 28.30 -13.30
C ALA A 5 25.69 27.61 -12.16
N GLU A 6 25.34 28.38 -11.12
CA GLU A 6 24.53 27.88 -10.01
C GLU A 6 23.14 27.49 -10.54
N SER A 7 22.88 26.19 -10.64
CA SER A 7 21.53 25.70 -10.93
C SER A 7 20.65 25.92 -9.69
N TYR A 8 19.92 27.03 -9.65
CA TYR A 8 18.98 27.28 -8.56
C TYR A 8 17.86 26.23 -8.60
N PRO A 9 17.54 25.61 -7.45
CA PRO A 9 16.47 24.62 -7.40
C PRO A 9 15.12 25.28 -7.75
N PRO A 10 14.22 24.57 -8.45
CA PRO A 10 12.89 25.09 -8.76
C PRO A 10 12.16 25.62 -7.52
N TYR A 11 11.31 26.63 -7.73
CA TYR A 11 10.54 27.27 -6.65
C TYR A 11 9.80 26.27 -5.76
N SER A 12 9.20 25.24 -6.36
CA SER A 12 8.50 24.15 -5.66
C SER A 12 9.40 23.42 -4.65
N THR A 13 10.65 23.16 -5.03
CA THR A 13 11.67 22.52 -4.18
C THR A 13 12.06 23.43 -3.02
N LYS A 14 12.26 24.73 -3.27
CA LYS A 14 12.56 25.72 -2.22
C LYS A 14 11.43 25.82 -1.20
N TYR A 15 10.18 25.89 -1.68
CA TYR A 15 8.99 25.95 -0.84
C TYR A 15 8.78 24.67 -0.01
N TYR A 16 9.01 23.49 -0.60
CA TYR A 16 8.98 22.22 0.12
C TYR A 16 10.01 22.17 1.25
N ARG A 17 11.27 22.56 0.97
CA ARG A 17 12.34 22.58 1.97
C ARG A 17 12.00 23.50 3.14
N LYS A 18 11.48 24.70 2.86
CA LYS A 18 11.02 25.65 3.89
C LYS A 18 9.94 25.03 4.79
N ARG A 19 8.87 24.48 4.20
CA ARG A 19 7.79 23.84 4.97
C ARG A 19 8.25 22.63 5.78
N LYS A 20 9.19 21.85 5.26
CA LYS A 20 9.75 20.70 5.96
C LYS A 20 10.50 21.16 7.22
N LEU A 21 11.32 22.21 7.09
CA LEU A 21 12.12 22.77 8.18
C LEU A 21 11.23 23.43 9.26
N GLU A 22 10.19 24.17 8.84
CA GLU A 22 9.17 24.71 9.75
C GLU A 22 8.40 23.60 10.50
N ALA A 23 8.10 22.49 9.82
CA ALA A 23 7.44 21.35 10.45
C ALA A 23 8.34 20.65 11.48
N GLU A 24 9.63 20.50 11.18
CA GLU A 24 10.62 19.95 12.11
C GLU A 24 10.79 20.85 13.35
N GLN A 25 10.92 22.17 13.16
CA GLN A 25 11.00 23.14 14.26
C GLN A 25 9.73 23.18 15.12
N ALA A 26 8.55 23.04 14.51
CA ALA A 26 7.28 22.97 15.22
C ALA A 26 7.04 21.60 15.90
N GLY A 27 8.02 20.69 15.89
CA GLY A 27 7.88 19.35 16.48
C GLY A 27 6.84 18.47 15.78
N LYS A 28 6.43 18.79 14.55
CA LYS A 28 5.48 18.01 13.76
C LYS A 28 6.19 16.77 13.21
N PHE A 29 6.42 15.79 14.09
CA PHE A 29 7.07 14.53 13.76
C PHE A 29 6.20 13.73 12.78
N ARG A 30 6.65 13.62 11.53
CA ARG A 30 6.09 12.65 10.59
C ARG A 30 6.77 11.32 10.84
N ARG A 31 5.99 10.30 11.22
CA ARG A 31 6.50 8.92 11.37
C ARG A 31 7.26 8.54 10.10
N GLN A 32 8.53 8.17 10.25
CA GLN A 32 9.33 7.69 9.13
C GLN A 32 8.69 6.43 8.56
N TYR A 33 8.48 6.41 7.26
CA TYR A 33 7.99 5.23 6.58
C TYR A 33 9.12 4.20 6.50
N HIS A 34 8.95 3.08 7.20
CA HIS A 34 9.78 1.90 7.02
C HIS A 34 9.04 0.94 6.10
N LYS A 35 9.65 0.61 4.95
CA LYS A 35 9.13 -0.43 4.05
C LYS A 35 9.12 -1.74 4.82
N LYS A 36 7.95 -2.37 4.94
CA LYS A 36 7.83 -3.69 5.60
C LYS A 36 8.65 -4.73 4.82
N LEU A 37 9.11 -5.75 5.56
CA LEU A 37 9.85 -6.90 5.03
C LEU A 37 9.19 -7.47 3.75
N PRO A 38 9.98 -8.04 2.81
CA PRO A 38 9.45 -8.58 1.56
C PRO A 38 8.49 -9.76 1.76
N TYR A 39 8.64 -10.46 2.89
CA TYR A 39 7.80 -11.58 3.29
C TYR A 39 6.49 -11.10 3.90
N ARG A 40 5.36 -11.59 3.36
CA ARG A 40 4.04 -11.34 3.94
C ARG A 40 3.46 -12.66 4.41
N SER A 41 3.50 -12.90 5.72
CA SER A 41 2.86 -14.08 6.32
C SER A 41 1.34 -14.02 6.19
N CYS A 42 0.73 -15.17 5.91
CA CYS A 42 -0.69 -15.38 6.03
C CYS A 42 -1.08 -15.39 7.51
N ASN A 43 -2.10 -14.63 7.91
CA ASN A 43 -2.53 -14.60 9.31
C ASN A 43 -3.22 -15.91 9.77
N LYS A 44 -3.58 -16.80 8.82
CA LYS A 44 -4.31 -18.03 9.10
C LYS A 44 -3.38 -19.22 9.38
N CYS A 45 -2.32 -19.35 8.59
CA CYS A 45 -1.37 -20.46 8.65
C CYS A 45 0.08 -20.01 8.92
N PHE A 46 0.34 -18.71 9.02
CA PHE A 46 1.66 -18.10 9.25
C PHE A 46 2.71 -18.31 8.14
N GLU A 47 2.40 -19.12 7.13
CA GLU A 47 3.22 -19.31 5.92
C GLU A 47 3.25 -18.09 5.00
N ASP A 48 4.18 -18.10 4.02
CA ASP A 48 4.30 -17.00 3.06
C ASP A 48 3.04 -16.96 2.18
N ARG A 49 2.49 -15.75 2.00
CA ARG A 49 1.44 -15.54 0.99
C ARG A 49 1.95 -15.71 -0.43
N ASN A 50 3.22 -15.40 -0.69
CA ASN A 50 3.74 -15.43 -2.06
C ASN A 50 4.12 -16.83 -2.53
N THR A 51 4.69 -17.66 -1.65
CA THR A 51 5.15 -19.02 -2.01
C THR A 51 4.22 -20.13 -1.53
N GLY A 52 3.40 -19.90 -0.49
CA GLY A 52 2.52 -20.90 0.10
C GLY A 52 1.20 -21.14 -0.64
N GLY A 53 1.13 -20.90 -1.95
CA GLY A 53 -0.08 -21.15 -2.76
C GLY A 53 -1.30 -20.29 -2.41
N HIS A 54 -1.12 -19.20 -1.65
CA HIS A 54 -2.20 -18.28 -1.33
C HIS A 54 -2.61 -17.50 -2.56
N LYS A 55 -3.92 -17.23 -2.70
CA LYS A 55 -4.46 -16.49 -3.84
C LYS A 55 -5.16 -15.23 -3.36
N GLN A 56 -4.97 -14.13 -4.07
CA GLN A 56 -5.57 -12.85 -3.73
C GLN A 56 -6.79 -12.54 -4.61
N TYR A 57 -7.88 -12.07 -3.98
CA TYR A 57 -9.05 -11.54 -4.68
C TYR A 57 -9.52 -10.21 -4.04
N TYR A 58 -9.37 -9.10 -4.78
CA TYR A 58 -9.77 -7.75 -4.34
C TYR A 58 -9.38 -7.39 -2.89
N GLY A 59 -8.12 -7.64 -2.53
CA GLY A 59 -7.59 -7.35 -1.20
C GLY A 59 -7.78 -8.46 -0.17
N ASN A 60 -8.66 -9.44 -0.43
CA ASN A 60 -8.81 -10.64 0.38
C ASN A 60 -7.80 -11.71 -0.02
N TRP A 61 -7.37 -12.54 0.93
CA TRP A 61 -6.42 -13.64 0.71
C TRP A 61 -7.05 -14.99 1.07
N TRP A 62 -7.10 -15.89 0.09
CA TRP A 62 -7.47 -17.30 0.29
C TRP A 62 -6.26 -18.09 0.75
N CYS A 63 -6.49 -19.00 1.70
CA CYS A 63 -5.45 -19.81 2.32
C CYS A 63 -5.71 -21.28 2.03
N PRO A 64 -4.85 -21.99 1.28
CA PRO A 64 -5.07 -23.40 0.96
C PRO A 64 -5.04 -24.31 2.18
N PHE A 65 -4.27 -23.95 3.21
CA PHE A 65 -4.05 -24.83 4.38
C PHE A 65 -5.19 -24.80 5.41
N LYS A 66 -6.00 -23.74 5.42
CA LYS A 66 -7.04 -23.54 6.47
C LYS A 66 -8.43 -23.33 5.91
N SER A 67 -8.57 -23.12 4.60
CA SER A 67 -9.89 -22.98 3.99
C SER A 67 -10.45 -24.37 3.73
N SER A 68 -11.65 -24.63 4.25
CA SER A 68 -12.41 -25.85 3.94
C SER A 68 -13.00 -25.79 2.54
N GLU A 69 -13.30 -24.58 2.07
CA GLU A 69 -13.86 -24.30 0.75
C GLU A 69 -12.74 -24.22 -0.30
N SER A 70 -13.05 -24.68 -1.50
CA SER A 70 -12.18 -24.50 -2.66
C SER A 70 -11.98 -23.01 -2.98
N TYR A 71 -10.95 -22.71 -3.77
CA TYR A 71 -10.69 -21.34 -4.19
C TYR A 71 -11.85 -20.73 -4.99
N GLU A 72 -12.54 -21.53 -5.79
CA GLU A 72 -13.64 -21.09 -6.66
C GLU A 72 -14.88 -20.76 -5.83
N GLU A 73 -15.28 -21.64 -4.92
CA GLU A 73 -16.39 -21.41 -3.98
C GLU A 73 -16.14 -20.15 -3.14
N TRP A 74 -14.89 -19.96 -2.70
CA TRP A 74 -14.50 -18.77 -1.95
C TRP A 74 -14.59 -17.49 -2.79
N ILE A 75 -14.19 -17.52 -4.06
CA ILE A 75 -14.38 -16.38 -4.98
C ILE A 75 -15.85 -16.07 -5.15
N ASP A 76 -16.67 -17.09 -5.39
CA ASP A 76 -18.09 -16.89 -5.69
C ASP A 76 -18.83 -16.32 -4.47
N ALA A 77 -18.49 -16.78 -3.27
CA ALA A 77 -18.94 -16.16 -2.02
C ALA A 77 -18.55 -14.67 -1.91
N LEU A 78 -17.35 -14.29 -2.37
CA LEU A 78 -16.92 -12.90 -2.38
C LEU A 78 -17.63 -12.06 -3.44
N LYS A 79 -17.88 -12.61 -4.63
CA LYS A 79 -18.66 -11.95 -5.68
C LYS A 79 -20.09 -11.70 -5.23
N LEU A 80 -20.72 -12.67 -4.56
CA LEU A 80 -22.05 -12.55 -3.98
C LEU A 80 -22.12 -11.41 -2.94
N LYS A 81 -21.07 -11.27 -2.13
CA LYS A 81 -20.89 -10.15 -1.18
C LYS A 81 -20.57 -8.80 -1.87
N GLY A 82 -20.47 -8.77 -3.19
CA GLY A 82 -20.21 -7.55 -3.96
C GLY A 82 -18.74 -7.15 -4.03
N HIS A 83 -17.80 -7.99 -3.58
CA HIS A 83 -16.38 -7.74 -3.81
C HIS A 83 -16.08 -7.78 -5.31
N GLY A 84 -15.21 -6.90 -5.75
CA GLY A 84 -14.83 -6.76 -7.16
C GLY A 84 -15.79 -5.95 -8.03
N LYS A 85 -16.92 -5.51 -7.47
CA LYS A 85 -17.80 -4.55 -8.14
C LYS A 85 -17.37 -3.12 -7.77
N LYS A 86 -17.31 -2.24 -8.78
CA LYS A 86 -17.17 -0.80 -8.55
C LYS A 86 -18.44 -0.33 -7.84
N LYS A 87 -18.33 0.40 -6.72
CA LYS A 87 -19.49 1.01 -6.08
C LYS A 87 -20.18 1.94 -7.10
N PRO A 88 -21.51 1.91 -7.23
CA PRO A 88 -22.21 2.87 -8.07
C PRO A 88 -21.88 4.27 -7.55
N ASN A 89 -21.47 5.17 -8.45
CA ASN A 89 -21.20 6.55 -8.11
C ASN A 89 -22.56 7.26 -7.95
N GLU A 90 -23.15 7.22 -6.77
CA GLU A 90 -24.32 8.04 -6.42
C GLU A 90 -23.90 9.52 -6.32
N LYS A 91 -23.61 10.10 -7.47
CA LYS A 91 -23.61 11.54 -7.70
C LYS A 91 -24.38 11.78 -8.99
N SER A 92 -25.69 11.97 -8.85
CA SER A 92 -26.57 12.58 -9.86
C SER A 92 -27.33 13.70 -9.18
#